data_AF-A0A426YX66-F1
#
_entry.id   AF-A0A426YX66-F1
#
_cell.length_a   1.000
_cell.length_b   1.000
_cell.length_c   1.000
_cell.angle_alpha   90.00
_cell.angle_beta   90.00
_cell.angle_gamma   90.00
#
_symmetry.space_group_name_H-M   'P 1'
#
loop_
_entity.id
_entity.type
_entity.pdbx_description
1 polymer ?
#
loop_
_entity_poly.entity_id
_entity_poly.type
_entity_poly.pdbx_seq_one_letter_code
_entity_poly.pdbx_strand_id
1 'polypeptide(L)'
;MSRNSSLWFCLLKRFAEMESTLMEMLSNHDCKPDVWTMNATLRAFGGSRQIETMEKCYDKFQSSGISPDIKTFNILLDSYGKAKRYEKMGAVMEYMQKYYFSWTVVTYNVVIDAFGRAGDLKQMEYIFRLMKSEGIKPNCVTLCSLIRAFGRTGSVDKIKAVVRFIENSEVMLDVVFFNCLVDAYGRAGCLVEMREVLEMMKVRGCTPDKVLAMALNNDTFVPFPSLPFRFDALKWSLAKL
;
A
#
# COMPACT_ATOMS: atom_id res chain seq x y z
N MET A 1 3.94 29.07 -6.76
CA MET A 1 4.11 28.75 -5.33
C MET A 1 2.88 29.25 -4.57
N SER A 2 2.07 28.40 -3.89
CA SER A 2 1.15 28.80 -2.78
C SER A 2 0.05 27.76 -2.40
N ARG A 3 -0.39 26.85 -3.28
CA ARG A 3 -1.53 25.95 -2.92
C ARG A 3 -1.18 24.78 -1.99
N ASN A 4 0.08 24.31 -1.97
CA ASN A 4 0.49 23.23 -1.07
C ASN A 4 0.86 23.73 0.34
N SER A 5 1.19 25.01 0.51
CA SER A 5 1.56 25.55 1.82
C SER A 5 0.36 25.71 2.74
N SER A 6 -0.81 26.10 2.22
CA SER A 6 -2.04 26.22 3.03
C SER A 6 -2.59 24.86 3.46
N LEU A 7 -2.63 23.87 2.56
CA LEU A 7 -3.02 22.49 2.89
C LEU A 7 -2.07 21.84 3.88
N TRP A 8 -0.75 22.04 3.72
CA TRP A 8 0.25 21.55 4.66
C TRP A 8 0.12 22.22 6.03
N PHE A 9 -0.10 23.54 6.06
CA PHE A 9 -0.33 24.28 7.30
C PHE A 9 -1.62 23.86 8.00
N CYS A 10 -2.71 23.65 7.25
CA CYS A 10 -3.96 23.09 7.79
C CYS A 10 -3.79 21.67 8.31
N LEU A 11 -3.01 20.82 7.62
CA LEU A 11 -2.71 19.46 8.09
C LEU A 11 -1.91 19.49 9.38
N LEU A 12 -0.83 20.28 9.44
CA LEU A 12 -0.04 20.46 10.67
C LEU A 12 -0.90 20.97 11.83
N LYS A 13 -1.79 21.94 11.57
CA LYS A 13 -2.73 22.46 12.57
C LYS A 13 -3.68 21.37 13.08
N ARG A 14 -4.23 20.53 12.19
CA ARG A 14 -5.08 19.39 12.57
C ARG A 14 -4.34 18.31 13.36
N PHE A 15 -3.05 18.09 13.08
CA PHE A 15 -2.23 17.16 13.86
C PHE A 15 -1.92 17.71 15.25
N ALA A 16 -1.61 19.00 15.36
CA ALA A 16 -1.40 19.66 16.65
C ALA A 16 -2.69 19.70 17.48
N GLU A 17 -3.84 19.99 16.86
CA GLU A 17 -5.16 19.89 17.49
C GLU A 17 -5.42 18.45 17.94
N MET A 18 -5.21 17.45 17.09
CA MET A 18 -5.37 16.03 17.45
C MET A 18 -4.47 15.62 18.62
N GLU A 19 -3.21 16.06 18.65
CA GLU A 19 -2.29 15.79 19.76
C GLU A 19 -2.77 16.48 21.04
N SER A 20 -3.22 17.74 20.96
CA SER A 20 -3.79 18.48 22.10
C SER A 20 -5.04 17.80 22.65
N THR A 21 -5.99 17.45 21.78
CA THR A 21 -7.23 16.76 22.17
C THR A 21 -6.93 15.39 22.77
N LEU A 22 -5.93 14.67 22.25
CA LEU A 22 -5.48 13.42 22.83
C LEU A 22 -4.90 13.62 24.23
N MET A 23 -4.06 14.64 24.44
CA MET A 23 -3.49 14.95 25.74
C MET A 23 -4.57 15.37 26.75
N GLU A 24 -5.57 16.12 26.33
CA GLU A 24 -6.75 16.46 27.14
C GLU A 24 -7.57 15.22 27.49
N MET A 25 -7.83 14.32 26.53
CA MET A 25 -8.55 13.06 26.78
C MET A 25 -7.78 12.11 27.70
N LEU A 26 -6.44 12.10 27.63
CA LEU A 26 -5.61 11.32 28.54
C LEU A 26 -5.52 11.93 29.95
N SER A 27 -5.74 13.25 30.07
CA SER A 27 -5.65 13.98 31.35
C SER A 27 -6.99 14.10 32.08
N ASN A 28 -8.11 14.10 31.35
CA ASN A 28 -9.46 14.27 31.91
C ASN A 28 -10.13 12.91 32.18
N HIS A 29 -10.82 12.80 33.32
CA HIS A 29 -11.49 11.55 33.73
C HIS A 29 -12.81 11.25 33.01
N ASP A 30 -13.39 12.23 32.30
CA ASP A 30 -14.74 12.13 31.72
C ASP A 30 -14.78 11.42 30.36
N CYS A 31 -13.66 11.34 29.63
CA CYS A 31 -13.60 10.70 28.31
C CYS A 31 -12.35 9.84 28.18
N LYS A 32 -12.50 8.52 28.40
CA LYS A 32 -11.37 7.59 28.35
C LYS A 32 -11.10 7.13 26.92
N PRO A 33 -9.86 7.24 26.42
CA PRO A 33 -9.51 6.69 25.12
C PRO A 33 -9.68 5.17 25.11
N ASP A 34 -10.03 4.65 23.94
CA ASP A 34 -10.22 3.23 23.68
C ASP A 34 -9.32 2.75 22.52
N VAL A 35 -9.43 1.46 22.18
CA VAL A 35 -8.65 0.87 21.08
C VAL A 35 -8.98 1.51 19.74
N TRP A 36 -10.21 2.00 19.55
CA TRP A 36 -10.60 2.71 18.33
C TRP A 36 -9.88 4.05 18.22
N THR A 37 -9.84 4.83 19.30
CA THR A 37 -9.09 6.08 19.41
C THR A 37 -7.62 5.84 19.10
N MET A 38 -7.01 4.82 19.72
CA MET A 38 -5.63 4.43 19.44
C MET A 38 -5.42 4.12 17.94
N ASN A 39 -6.24 3.26 17.36
CA ASN A 39 -6.11 2.88 15.95
C ASN A 39 -6.29 4.08 15.00
N ALA A 40 -7.21 5.00 15.31
CA ALA A 40 -7.42 6.21 14.54
C ALA A 40 -6.21 7.15 14.61
N THR A 41 -5.70 7.41 15.82
CA THR A 41 -4.53 8.26 16.07
C THR A 41 -3.29 7.70 15.38
N LEU A 42 -3.00 6.41 15.54
CA LEU A 42 -1.83 5.78 14.93
C LEU A 42 -1.91 5.80 13.40
N ARG A 43 -3.10 5.57 12.83
CA ARG A 43 -3.30 5.64 11.38
C ARG A 43 -3.07 7.06 10.84
N ALA A 44 -3.51 8.07 11.58
CA ALA A 44 -3.32 9.47 11.20
C ALA A 44 -1.83 9.85 11.17
N PHE A 45 -1.11 9.62 12.27
CA PHE A 45 0.31 9.95 12.35
C PHE A 45 1.18 9.07 11.43
N GLY A 46 0.91 7.76 11.39
CA GLY A 46 1.60 6.79 10.54
C GLY A 46 1.40 7.07 9.05
N GLY A 47 0.17 7.40 8.64
CA GLY A 47 -0.16 7.81 7.27
C GLY A 47 0.57 9.09 6.83
N SER A 48 0.81 10.01 7.76
CA SER A 48 1.58 11.23 7.54
C SER A 48 3.08 11.10 7.77
N ARG A 49 3.58 9.87 7.97
CA ARG A 49 5.01 9.55 8.19
C ARG A 49 5.61 10.21 9.44
N GLN A 50 4.79 10.64 10.39
CA GLN A 50 5.22 11.13 11.69
C GLN A 50 5.43 9.94 12.65
N ILE A 51 6.42 9.11 12.33
CA ILE A 51 6.64 7.82 12.99
C ILE A 51 7.01 7.99 14.47
N GLU A 52 7.80 9.00 14.80
CA GLU A 52 8.19 9.28 16.19
C GLU A 52 6.98 9.68 17.05
N THR A 53 6.09 10.52 16.53
CA THR A 53 4.86 10.91 17.23
C THR A 53 3.91 9.73 17.37
N MET A 54 3.78 8.91 16.31
CA MET A 54 3.01 7.67 16.34
C MET A 54 3.49 6.73 17.46
N GLU A 55 4.80 6.53 17.61
CA GLU A 55 5.41 5.72 18.67
C GLU A 55 5.13 6.30 20.06
N LYS A 56 5.33 7.61 20.25
CA LYS A 56 5.00 8.28 21.52
C LYS A 56 3.53 8.14 21.89
N CYS A 57 2.62 8.24 20.92
CA CYS A 57 1.19 8.01 21.14
C CYS A 57 0.92 6.55 21.53
N TYR A 58 1.54 5.58 20.83
CA TYR A 58 1.41 4.17 21.15
C TYR A 58 1.82 3.86 22.60
N ASP A 59 2.99 4.35 23.05
CA ASP A 59 3.48 4.15 24.41
C ASP A 59 2.53 4.77 25.46
N LYS A 60 1.95 5.94 25.17
CA LYS A 60 0.95 6.58 26.04
C LYS A 60 -0.33 5.77 26.15
N PHE A 61 -0.85 5.25 25.03
CA PHE A 61 -2.05 4.40 25.05
C PHE A 61 -1.80 3.12 25.85
N GLN A 62 -0.63 2.48 25.68
CA GLN A 62 -0.27 1.29 26.46
C GLN A 62 -0.13 1.60 27.96
N SER A 63 0.52 2.72 28.32
CA SER A 63 0.65 3.16 29.71
C SER A 63 -0.70 3.50 30.36
N SER A 64 -1.70 3.83 29.54
CA SER A 64 -3.08 4.09 29.96
C SER A 64 -3.91 2.79 30.07
N GLY A 65 -3.29 1.63 29.89
CA GLY A 65 -3.93 0.31 30.00
C GLY A 65 -4.71 -0.13 28.76
N ILE A 66 -4.56 0.56 27.62
CA ILE A 66 -5.23 0.18 26.37
C ILE A 66 -4.40 -0.88 25.66
N SER A 67 -4.99 -2.06 25.47
CA SER A 67 -4.31 -3.19 24.84
C SER A 67 -4.42 -3.10 23.31
N PRO A 68 -3.31 -3.25 22.56
CA PRO A 68 -3.33 -3.30 21.11
C PRO A 68 -4.03 -4.54 20.57
N ASP A 69 -4.72 -4.38 19.45
CA ASP A 69 -5.34 -5.47 18.70
C ASP A 69 -4.61 -5.73 17.37
N ILE A 70 -5.07 -6.73 16.62
CA ILE A 70 -4.46 -7.06 15.32
C ILE A 70 -4.53 -5.89 14.33
N LYS A 71 -5.53 -5.00 14.43
CA LYS A 71 -5.64 -3.82 13.57
C LYS A 71 -4.58 -2.79 13.96
N THR A 72 -4.29 -2.64 15.25
CA THR A 72 -3.18 -1.80 15.74
C THR A 72 -1.86 -2.23 15.12
N PHE A 73 -1.54 -3.53 15.18
CA PHE A 73 -0.30 -4.03 14.58
C PHE A 73 -0.27 -3.90 13.07
N ASN A 74 -1.39 -4.13 12.37
CA ASN A 74 -1.47 -3.89 10.92
C ASN A 74 -1.19 -2.42 10.55
N ILE A 75 -1.63 -1.46 11.37
CA ILE A 75 -1.35 -0.04 11.18
C ILE A 75 0.15 0.23 11.40
N LEU A 76 0.75 -0.33 12.45
CA LEU A 76 2.18 -0.19 12.72
C LEU A 76 3.02 -0.77 11.58
N LEU A 77 2.72 -1.99 11.12
CA LEU A 77 3.40 -2.65 10.01
C LEU A 77 3.32 -1.82 8.71
N ASP A 78 2.13 -1.33 8.35
CA ASP A 78 1.98 -0.51 7.13
C ASP A 78 2.72 0.82 7.26
N SER A 79 2.66 1.46 8.43
CA SER A 79 3.33 2.74 8.69
C SER A 79 4.84 2.60 8.64
N TYR A 80 5.42 1.58 9.30
CA TYR A 80 6.85 1.29 9.24
C TYR A 80 7.29 0.91 7.83
N GLY A 81 6.52 0.07 7.12
CA GLY A 81 6.80 -0.30 5.74
C GLY A 81 6.82 0.91 4.80
N LYS A 82 5.86 1.84 4.92
CA LYS A 82 5.82 3.09 4.13
C LYS A 82 6.95 4.05 4.47
N ALA A 83 7.38 4.07 5.73
CA ALA A 83 8.50 4.86 6.21
C ALA A 83 9.87 4.20 5.97
N LYS A 84 9.90 3.01 5.36
CA LYS A 84 11.11 2.19 5.13
C LYS A 84 11.88 1.84 6.42
N ARG A 85 11.18 1.74 7.56
CA ARG A 85 11.73 1.34 8.86
C ARG A 85 11.59 -0.17 9.05
N TYR A 86 12.27 -0.95 8.21
CA TYR A 86 12.05 -2.41 8.14
C TYR A 86 12.50 -3.17 9.39
N GLU A 87 13.51 -2.67 10.12
CA GLU A 87 13.91 -3.24 11.41
C GLU A 87 12.76 -3.20 12.44
N LYS A 88 12.10 -2.03 12.56
CA LYS A 88 10.93 -1.87 13.43
C LYS A 88 9.75 -2.71 12.97
N MET A 89 9.54 -2.83 11.65
CA MET A 89 8.54 -3.72 11.09
C MET A 89 8.80 -5.19 11.45
N GLY A 90 10.06 -5.65 11.36
CA GLY A 90 10.48 -6.99 11.78
C GLY A 90 10.22 -7.25 13.27
N ALA A 91 10.55 -6.28 14.13
CA ALA A 91 10.27 -6.38 15.56
C ALA A 91 8.75 -6.52 15.87
N VAL A 92 7.88 -5.83 15.12
CA VAL A 92 6.42 -6.01 15.26
C VAL A 92 5.99 -7.41 14.81
N MET A 93 6.54 -7.92 13.71
CA MET A 93 6.25 -9.29 13.25
C MET A 93 6.68 -10.35 14.27
N GLU A 94 7.89 -10.22 14.82
CA GLU A 94 8.41 -11.11 15.87
C GLU A 94 7.56 -11.03 17.14
N TYR A 95 7.12 -9.83 17.54
CA TYR A 95 6.21 -9.66 18.66
C TYR A 95 4.89 -10.39 18.41
N MET A 96 4.25 -10.17 17.25
CA MET A 96 3.01 -10.85 16.90
C MET A 96 3.15 -12.37 16.92
N GLN A 97 4.28 -12.90 16.45
CA GLN A 97 4.58 -14.33 16.47
C GLN A 97 4.79 -14.85 17.90
N LYS A 98 5.59 -14.15 18.71
CA LYS A 98 5.92 -14.51 20.10
C LYS A 98 4.67 -14.59 20.98
N TYR A 99 3.70 -13.73 20.75
CA TYR A 99 2.44 -13.69 21.50
C TYR A 99 1.27 -14.37 20.76
N TYR A 100 1.57 -15.21 19.76
CA TYR A 100 0.62 -16.06 19.04
C TYR A 100 -0.57 -15.33 18.41
N PHE A 101 -0.36 -14.10 17.93
CA PHE A 101 -1.38 -13.40 17.14
C PHE A 101 -1.57 -14.11 15.79
N SER A 102 -2.77 -14.60 15.53
CA SER A 102 -3.11 -15.22 14.25
C SER A 102 -3.17 -14.17 13.14
N TRP A 103 -2.28 -14.27 12.15
CA TRP A 103 -2.28 -13.33 11.03
C TRP A 103 -3.53 -13.48 10.19
N THR A 104 -4.07 -12.34 9.75
CA THR A 104 -5.22 -12.30 8.84
C THR A 104 -4.75 -12.05 7.41
N VAL A 105 -5.64 -12.25 6.43
CA VAL A 105 -5.40 -11.84 5.03
C VAL A 105 -4.91 -10.38 4.95
N VAL A 106 -5.44 -9.50 5.79
CA VAL A 106 -5.03 -8.09 5.84
C VAL A 106 -3.58 -7.95 6.33
N THR A 107 -3.20 -8.68 7.37
CA THR A 107 -1.83 -8.68 7.92
C THR A 107 -0.84 -9.16 6.86
N TYR A 108 -1.13 -10.29 6.20
CA TYR A 108 -0.32 -10.81 5.10
C TYR A 108 -0.18 -9.80 3.96
N ASN A 109 -1.28 -9.17 3.55
CA ASN A 109 -1.26 -8.17 2.48
C ASN A 109 -0.38 -6.96 2.83
N VAL A 110 -0.45 -6.48 4.07
CA VAL A 110 0.38 -5.36 4.54
C VAL A 110 1.86 -5.72 4.49
N VAL A 111 2.23 -6.91 4.99
CA VAL A 111 3.62 -7.36 5.04
C VAL A 111 4.18 -7.63 3.63
N ILE A 112 3.41 -8.29 2.76
CA ILE A 112 3.77 -8.53 1.36
C ILE A 112 3.97 -7.21 0.61
N ASP A 113 3.04 -6.25 0.74
CA ASP A 113 3.16 -4.94 0.09
C ASP A 113 4.38 -4.18 0.62
N ALA A 114 4.65 -4.25 1.93
CA ALA A 114 5.81 -3.60 2.53
C ALA A 114 7.15 -4.15 2.01
N PHE A 115 7.34 -5.49 1.98
CA PHE A 115 8.55 -6.08 1.40
C PHE A 115 8.65 -5.84 -0.11
N GLY A 116 7.53 -5.88 -0.84
CA GLY A 116 7.49 -5.53 -2.26
C GLY A 116 7.87 -4.07 -2.55
N ARG A 117 7.51 -3.13 -1.66
CA ARG A 117 7.98 -1.73 -1.70
C ARG A 117 9.45 -1.58 -1.31
N ALA A 118 9.96 -2.46 -0.46
CA ALA A 118 11.37 -2.52 -0.07
C ALA A 118 12.28 -3.05 -1.18
N GLY A 119 11.73 -3.80 -2.13
CA GLY A 119 12.49 -4.55 -3.12
C GLY A 119 13.04 -5.87 -2.60
N ASP A 120 12.71 -6.25 -1.35
CA ASP A 120 13.07 -7.56 -0.79
C ASP A 120 12.08 -8.62 -1.29
N LEU A 121 12.25 -9.01 -2.55
CA LEU A 121 11.41 -10.01 -3.19
C LEU A 121 11.52 -11.40 -2.53
N LYS A 122 12.66 -11.70 -1.89
CA LYS A 122 12.87 -12.99 -1.21
C LYS A 122 11.92 -13.11 -0.02
N GLN A 123 11.90 -12.10 0.84
CA GLN A 123 10.98 -12.07 1.99
C GLN A 123 9.52 -11.97 1.54
N MET A 124 9.23 -11.14 0.53
CA MET A 124 7.89 -11.03 -0.03
C MET A 124 7.34 -12.39 -0.50
N GLU A 125 8.13 -13.16 -1.26
CA GLU A 125 7.75 -14.50 -1.73
C GLU A 125 7.64 -15.51 -0.60
N TYR A 126 8.54 -15.45 0.38
CA TYR A 126 8.45 -16.29 1.58
C TYR A 126 7.12 -16.09 2.30
N ILE A 127 6.74 -14.84 2.57
CA ILE A 127 5.49 -14.51 3.24
C ILE A 127 4.28 -14.93 2.40
N PHE A 128 4.33 -14.78 1.07
CA PHE A 128 3.27 -15.29 0.19
C PHE A 128 3.14 -16.82 0.24
N ARG A 129 4.24 -17.56 0.30
CA ARG A 129 4.19 -19.03 0.47
C ARG A 129 3.66 -19.42 1.85
N LEU A 130 4.06 -18.71 2.90
CA LEU A 130 3.58 -18.92 4.26
C LEU A 130 2.06 -18.75 4.35
N MET A 131 1.53 -17.67 3.76
CA MET A 131 0.08 -17.43 3.65
C MET A 131 -0.65 -18.64 3.05
N LYS A 132 -0.10 -19.21 1.97
CA LYS A 132 -0.67 -20.39 1.31
C LYS A 132 -0.56 -21.66 2.16
N SER A 133 0.58 -21.88 2.83
CA SER A 133 0.76 -23.07 3.69
C SER A 133 -0.14 -23.07 4.91
N GLU A 134 -0.53 -21.88 5.39
CA GLU A 134 -1.52 -21.72 6.45
C GLU A 134 -2.98 -21.82 5.93
N GLY A 135 -3.17 -22.16 4.66
CA GLY A 135 -4.50 -22.30 4.05
C GLY A 135 -5.22 -20.99 3.80
N ILE A 136 -4.54 -19.85 3.96
CA ILE A 136 -5.13 -18.53 3.75
C ILE A 136 -5.10 -18.20 2.26
N LYS A 137 -6.28 -18.05 1.65
CA LYS A 137 -6.39 -17.79 0.21
C LYS A 137 -5.97 -16.35 -0.13
N PRO A 138 -5.03 -16.14 -1.07
CA PRO A 138 -4.70 -14.82 -1.60
C PRO A 138 -5.92 -14.15 -2.23
N ASN A 139 -6.00 -12.82 -2.11
CA ASN A 139 -7.04 -12.03 -2.77
C ASN A 139 -6.43 -11.07 -3.79
N CYS A 140 -7.30 -10.30 -4.47
CA CYS A 140 -6.88 -9.31 -5.46
C CYS A 140 -5.78 -8.36 -4.92
N VAL A 141 -5.89 -7.88 -3.68
CA VAL A 141 -4.90 -6.99 -3.05
C VAL A 141 -3.53 -7.68 -2.94
N THR A 142 -3.49 -8.94 -2.51
CA THR A 142 -2.24 -9.74 -2.42
C THR A 142 -1.56 -9.80 -3.79
N LEU A 143 -2.32 -10.14 -4.83
CA LEU A 143 -1.82 -10.34 -6.18
C LEU A 143 -1.35 -9.01 -6.79
N CYS A 144 -2.09 -7.91 -6.57
CA CYS A 144 -1.70 -6.56 -6.95
C CYS A 144 -0.36 -6.15 -6.32
N SER A 145 -0.09 -6.52 -5.06
CA SER A 145 1.19 -6.23 -4.40
C SER A 145 2.35 -7.00 -5.04
N LEU A 146 2.14 -8.29 -5.36
CA LEU A 146 3.15 -9.10 -6.06
C LEU A 146 3.47 -8.55 -7.46
N ILE A 147 2.44 -8.27 -8.27
CA ILE A 147 2.58 -7.72 -9.62
C ILE A 147 3.31 -6.38 -9.61
N ARG A 148 2.94 -5.46 -8.71
CA ARG A 148 3.61 -4.16 -8.58
C ARG A 148 5.08 -4.32 -8.18
N ALA A 149 5.40 -5.26 -7.31
CA ALA A 149 6.79 -5.52 -6.91
C ALA A 149 7.60 -6.11 -8.06
N PHE A 150 7.11 -7.15 -8.73
CA PHE A 150 7.80 -7.78 -9.87
C PHE A 150 7.92 -6.85 -11.09
N GLY A 151 6.92 -6.00 -11.34
CA GLY A 151 6.97 -4.97 -12.38
C GLY A 151 8.07 -3.94 -12.15
N ARG A 152 8.32 -3.54 -10.90
CA ARG A 152 9.42 -2.61 -10.55
C ARG A 152 10.80 -3.23 -10.75
N THR A 153 10.94 -4.53 -10.56
CA THR A 153 12.21 -5.25 -10.73
C THR A 153 12.38 -5.85 -12.13
N GLY A 154 11.41 -5.66 -13.03
CA GLY A 154 11.43 -6.22 -14.39
C GLY A 154 11.36 -7.75 -14.42
N SER A 155 10.87 -8.40 -13.36
CA SER A 155 10.84 -9.86 -13.25
C SER A 155 9.64 -10.47 -13.99
N VAL A 156 9.64 -10.38 -15.32
CA VAL A 156 8.52 -10.78 -16.20
C VAL A 156 8.08 -12.23 -15.99
N ASP A 157 9.01 -13.16 -15.79
CA ASP A 157 8.68 -14.57 -15.55
C ASP A 157 7.82 -14.75 -14.29
N LYS A 158 8.07 -13.95 -13.26
CA LYS A 158 7.28 -13.97 -12.02
C LYS A 158 5.91 -13.34 -12.22
N ILE A 159 5.81 -12.29 -13.02
CA ILE A 159 4.52 -11.70 -13.43
C ILE A 159 3.68 -12.77 -14.14
N LYS A 160 4.26 -13.49 -15.12
CA LYS A 160 3.59 -14.60 -15.83
C LYS A 160 3.18 -15.72 -14.89
N ALA A 161 4.01 -16.07 -13.90
CA ALA A 161 3.66 -17.07 -12.89
C ALA A 161 2.45 -16.66 -12.04
N VAL A 162 2.32 -15.37 -11.69
CA VAL A 162 1.13 -14.85 -10.99
C VAL A 162 -0.11 -14.91 -11.89
N VAL A 163 0.00 -14.59 -13.18
CA VAL A 163 -1.13 -14.71 -14.13
C VAL A 163 -1.61 -16.16 -14.25
N ARG A 164 -0.68 -17.12 -14.39
CA ARG A 164 -1.03 -18.56 -14.41
C ARG A 164 -1.66 -19.03 -13.10
N PHE A 165 -1.22 -18.50 -11.96
CA PHE A 165 -1.84 -18.81 -10.68
C PHE A 165 -3.31 -18.36 -10.65
N ILE A 166 -3.61 -17.20 -11.25
CA ILE A 166 -4.97 -16.66 -11.32
C ILE A 166 -5.86 -17.53 -12.20
N GLU A 167 -5.39 -17.94 -13.37
CA GLU A 167 -6.15 -18.82 -14.29
C GLU A 167 -6.59 -20.13 -13.63
N ASN A 168 -5.79 -20.63 -12.68
CA ASN A 168 -6.06 -21.84 -11.91
C ASN A 168 -6.74 -21.58 -10.56
N SER A 169 -7.23 -20.36 -10.32
CA SER A 169 -7.84 -19.97 -9.04
C SER A 169 -9.16 -19.23 -9.26
N GLU A 170 -10.09 -19.40 -8.32
CA GLU A 170 -11.39 -18.70 -8.35
C GLU A 170 -11.31 -17.25 -7.82
N VAL A 171 -10.13 -16.62 -7.92
CA VAL A 171 -9.97 -15.25 -7.41
C VAL A 171 -10.67 -14.27 -8.34
N MET A 172 -11.69 -13.60 -7.83
CA MET A 172 -12.35 -12.49 -8.53
C MET A 172 -11.37 -11.32 -8.68
N LEU A 173 -10.95 -11.08 -9.92
CA LEU A 173 -10.10 -9.94 -10.28
C LEU A 173 -10.94 -8.70 -10.55
N ASP A 174 -10.46 -7.55 -10.11
CA ASP A 174 -11.06 -6.24 -10.37
C ASP A 174 -10.27 -5.46 -11.44
N VAL A 175 -10.79 -4.30 -11.81
CA VAL A 175 -10.14 -3.37 -12.76
C VAL A 175 -8.76 -2.93 -12.25
N VAL A 176 -8.58 -2.81 -10.93
CA VAL A 176 -7.32 -2.38 -10.30
C VAL A 176 -6.22 -3.40 -10.55
N PHE A 177 -6.53 -4.70 -10.49
CA PHE A 177 -5.59 -5.76 -10.81
C PHE A 177 -5.10 -5.68 -12.25
N PHE A 178 -6.02 -5.57 -13.21
CA PHE A 178 -5.63 -5.49 -14.61
C PHE A 178 -4.82 -4.21 -14.91
N ASN A 179 -5.18 -3.08 -14.30
CA ASN A 179 -4.38 -1.86 -14.38
C ASN A 179 -2.96 -2.07 -13.82
N CYS A 180 -2.81 -2.78 -12.70
CA CYS A 180 -1.50 -3.13 -12.15
C CYS A 180 -0.70 -4.02 -13.10
N LEU A 181 -1.36 -4.96 -13.78
CA LEU A 181 -0.72 -5.88 -14.73
C LEU A 181 -0.24 -5.15 -16.00
N VAL A 182 -1.06 -4.23 -16.52
CA VAL A 182 -0.68 -3.37 -17.66
C VAL A 182 0.49 -2.46 -17.29
N ASP A 183 0.46 -1.80 -16.13
CA ASP A 183 1.59 -0.97 -15.65
C ASP A 183 2.87 -1.82 -15.50
N ALA A 184 2.76 -3.03 -14.95
CA ALA A 184 3.90 -3.92 -14.75
C ALA A 184 4.53 -4.39 -16.07
N TYR A 185 3.73 -4.85 -17.04
CA TYR A 185 4.24 -5.22 -18.36
C TYR A 185 4.76 -4.02 -19.16
N GLY A 186 4.10 -2.87 -19.05
CA GLY A 186 4.55 -1.62 -19.67
C GLY A 186 5.92 -1.16 -19.14
N ARG A 187 6.16 -1.27 -17.83
CA ARG A 187 7.47 -1.00 -17.21
C ARG A 187 8.54 -1.99 -17.66
N ALA A 188 8.17 -3.25 -17.88
CA ALA A 188 9.08 -4.28 -18.35
C ALA A 188 9.37 -4.22 -19.85
N GLY A 189 8.67 -3.37 -20.62
CA GLY A 189 8.79 -3.30 -22.08
C GLY A 189 8.10 -4.45 -22.82
N CYS A 190 7.31 -5.27 -22.13
CA CYS A 190 6.60 -6.43 -22.68
C CYS A 190 5.28 -5.99 -23.33
N LEU A 191 5.37 -5.37 -24.52
CA LEU A 191 4.22 -4.77 -25.20
C LEU A 191 3.19 -5.80 -25.70
N VAL A 192 3.63 -7.03 -26.02
CA VAL A 192 2.74 -8.10 -26.49
C VAL A 192 1.83 -8.54 -25.35
N GLU A 193 2.42 -8.92 -24.21
CA GLU A 193 1.68 -9.32 -23.02
C GLU A 193 0.80 -8.17 -22.49
N MET A 194 1.29 -6.93 -22.55
CA MET A 194 0.48 -5.76 -22.19
C MET A 194 -0.79 -5.65 -23.05
N ARG A 195 -0.67 -5.87 -24.37
CA ARG A 195 -1.80 -5.81 -25.30
C ARG A 195 -2.80 -6.94 -25.07
N GLU A 196 -2.32 -8.15 -24.78
CA GLU A 196 -3.17 -9.29 -24.42
C GLU A 196 -4.01 -9.00 -23.17
N VAL A 197 -3.41 -8.39 -22.16
CA VAL A 197 -4.12 -7.98 -20.93
C VAL A 197 -5.18 -6.93 -21.22
N LEU A 198 -4.88 -5.94 -22.07
CA LEU A 198 -5.85 -4.92 -22.48
C LEU A 198 -7.04 -5.51 -23.23
N GLU A 199 -6.82 -6.52 -24.07
CA GLU A 199 -7.89 -7.20 -24.77
C GLU A 199 -8.74 -8.04 -23.82
N MET A 200 -8.11 -8.74 -22.87
CA MET A 200 -8.83 -9.44 -21.80
C MET A 200 -9.72 -8.50 -20.97
N MET A 201 -9.28 -7.27 -20.69
CA MET A 201 -10.10 -6.27 -20.00
C MET A 201 -11.36 -5.89 -20.80
N LYS A 202 -11.23 -5.70 -22.13
CA LYS A 202 -12.38 -5.36 -23.00
C LYS A 202 -13.40 -6.48 -23.03
N VAL A 203 -12.95 -7.73 -23.21
CA VAL A 203 -13.83 -8.91 -23.25
C VAL A 203 -14.61 -9.08 -21.95
N ARG A 204 -14.00 -8.73 -20.80
CA ARG A 204 -14.64 -8.77 -19.48
C ARG A 204 -15.48 -7.53 -19.16
N GLY A 205 -15.60 -6.56 -20.08
CA GLY A 205 -16.37 -5.33 -19.85
C GLY A 205 -15.75 -4.37 -18.84
N CYS A 206 -14.47 -4.53 -18.50
CA CYS A 206 -13.74 -3.64 -17.61
C CYS A 206 -13.25 -2.42 -18.40
N THR A 207 -13.87 -1.25 -18.24
CA THR A 207 -13.40 -0.02 -18.90
C THR A 207 -12.04 0.40 -18.33
N PRO A 208 -10.98 0.49 -19.16
CA PRO A 208 -9.68 0.97 -18.71
C PRO A 208 -9.75 2.43 -18.24
N ASP A 209 -9.02 2.80 -17.18
CA ASP A 209 -8.96 4.19 -16.73
C ASP A 209 -8.40 5.11 -17.83
N LYS A 210 -8.69 6.42 -17.77
CA LYS A 210 -8.27 7.43 -18.78
C LYS A 210 -6.77 7.36 -19.14
N VAL A 211 -5.92 6.92 -18.23
CA VAL A 211 -4.48 6.73 -18.43
C VAL A 211 -4.18 5.48 -19.29
N LEU A 212 -4.90 4.38 -19.08
CA LEU A 212 -4.82 3.21 -19.97
C LEU A 212 -5.41 3.52 -21.37
N ALA A 213 -6.43 4.36 -21.45
CA ALA A 213 -7.00 4.79 -22.72
C ALA A 213 -5.99 5.58 -23.59
N MET A 214 -5.06 6.32 -22.97
CA MET A 214 -3.96 6.98 -23.69
C MET A 214 -2.91 5.98 -24.21
N ALA A 215 -2.63 4.92 -23.46
CA ALA A 215 -1.74 3.84 -23.90
C ALA A 215 -2.31 3.02 -25.08
N LEU A 216 -3.64 3.01 -25.25
CA LEU A 216 -4.32 2.38 -26.38
C LEU A 216 -4.27 3.23 -27.67
N ASN A 217 -4.10 4.55 -27.58
CA ASN A 217 -4.28 5.49 -28.69
C ASN A 217 -2.98 6.01 -29.33
N ASN A 218 -1.80 5.76 -28.72
CA ASN A 218 -0.52 6.21 -29.26
C ASN A 218 0.36 5.02 -29.67
N ASP A 219 0.60 4.86 -30.97
CA ASP A 219 1.66 4.00 -31.54
C ASP A 219 3.08 4.53 -31.26
N THR A 220 3.24 5.51 -30.38
CA THR A 220 4.52 6.00 -29.86
C THR A 220 4.50 5.95 -28.33
N PHE A 221 5.07 4.88 -27.78
CA PHE A 221 5.18 4.66 -26.34
C PHE A 221 6.30 5.53 -25.77
N VAL A 222 5.97 6.52 -24.93
CA VAL A 222 6.96 7.19 -24.07
C VAL A 222 7.04 6.37 -22.79
N PRO A 223 8.20 5.81 -22.40
CA PRO A 223 8.32 5.04 -21.18
C PRO A 223 7.87 5.91 -20.01
N PHE A 224 6.96 5.38 -19.18
CA PHE A 224 6.45 6.07 -18.00
C PHE A 224 7.65 6.59 -17.18
N PRO A 225 7.84 7.91 -17.04
CA PRO A 225 8.76 8.41 -16.03
C PRO A 225 8.21 7.92 -14.69
N SER A 226 9.09 7.35 -13.88
CA SER A 226 8.87 6.93 -12.51
C SER A 226 8.09 8.02 -11.77
N LEU A 227 6.75 7.93 -11.73
CA LEU A 227 5.90 8.95 -11.13
C LEU A 227 6.41 9.29 -9.72
N PRO A 228 7.02 10.47 -9.49
CA PRO A 228 6.92 11.09 -8.20
C PRO A 228 5.51 11.67 -8.15
N PHE A 229 4.89 11.61 -6.98
CA PHE A 229 3.68 12.37 -6.71
C PHE A 229 3.89 13.86 -7.06
N ARG A 230 3.40 14.32 -8.22
CA ARG A 230 2.85 15.66 -8.47
C ARG A 230 2.43 15.81 -9.93
N PHE A 231 1.13 15.92 -10.15
CA PHE A 231 0.56 16.52 -11.35
C PHE A 231 0.89 18.02 -11.34
N ASP A 232 1.76 18.48 -12.24
CA ASP A 232 1.81 19.87 -12.69
C ASP A 232 1.36 19.91 -14.16
N ALA A 233 0.07 20.18 -14.37
CA ALA A 233 -0.63 20.17 -15.65
C ALA A 233 -0.38 21.41 -16.53
N LEU A 234 0.80 22.02 -16.50
CA LEU A 234 1.01 23.37 -17.07
C LEU A 234 2.18 23.51 -18.06
N LYS A 235 2.67 22.42 -18.67
CA LYS A 235 3.71 22.51 -19.72
C LYS A 235 3.35 21.96 -21.11
N TRP A 236 2.10 21.59 -21.35
CA TRP A 236 1.69 20.97 -22.63
C TRP A 236 0.84 21.84 -23.57
N SER A 237 0.89 23.18 -23.45
CA SER A 237 0.14 24.09 -24.33
C SER A 237 0.98 24.93 -25.30
N LEU A 238 2.28 24.67 -25.50
CA LEU A 238 3.12 25.48 -26.41
C LEU A 238 3.96 24.68 -27.43
N ALA A 239 3.58 23.44 -27.73
CA ALA A 239 4.17 22.69 -28.84
C ALA A 239 3.10 22.35 -29.89
N LYS A 240 2.43 23.39 -30.39
CA LYS A 240 1.66 23.41 -31.64
C LYS A 240 1.38 24.86 -32.00
N LEU A 241 2.44 25.55 -32.42
CA LEU A 241 2.54 26.62 -33.43
C LEU A 241 3.96 27.19 -33.36
#